data_AF-A0A969F6W2-F1
#
_entry.id   AF-A0A969F6W2-F1
#
_cell.length_a   1.000
_cell.length_b   1.000
_cell.length_c   1.000
_cell.angle_alpha   90.00
_cell.angle_beta   90.00
_cell.angle_gamma   90.00
#
_symmetry.space_group_name_H-M   'P 1'
#
loop_
_entity.id
_entity.type
_entity.pdbx_description
1 polymer ?
#
loop_
_entity_poly.entity_id
_entity_poly.type
_entity_poly.pdbx_seq_one_letter_code
_entity_poly.pdbx_strand_id
1 'polypeptide(L)'
;MITDSGITGQGVAVDNIIVTGYEVASFTDGPENWHTEGFVLTNGWLPQKWSVLLLEEKVEGESGPRITALPLNALNRGQWQANIGKGGAVLMIMPQTPFAQEEATYWLNVTP
;
A
#
# COMPACT_ATOMS: atom_id res chain seq x y z
N MET A 1 12.00 -18.38 -12.31
CA MET A 1 10.52 -18.50 -12.40
C MET A 1 10.15 -18.57 -13.87
N ILE A 2 9.30 -19.53 -14.26
CA ILE A 2 8.83 -19.63 -15.65
C ILE A 2 7.37 -19.19 -15.63
N THR A 3 7.05 -18.11 -16.35
CA THR A 3 5.68 -17.63 -16.54
C THR A 3 5.27 -17.79 -17.99
N ASP A 4 3.98 -17.99 -18.24
CA ASP A 4 3.43 -17.81 -19.58
C ASP A 4 3.30 -16.32 -19.91
N SER A 5 2.89 -16.00 -21.14
CA SER A 5 2.62 -14.64 -21.59
C SER A 5 1.18 -14.19 -21.33
N GLY A 6 0.36 -15.01 -20.67
CA GLY A 6 -1.08 -14.81 -20.55
C GLY A 6 -1.46 -14.07 -19.29
N ILE A 7 -0.92 -14.48 -18.13
CA ILE A 7 -1.33 -13.94 -16.82
C ILE A 7 -0.12 -13.77 -15.91
N THR A 8 0.01 -12.59 -15.30
CA THR A 8 0.99 -12.34 -14.23
C THR A 8 0.28 -12.26 -12.88
N GLY A 9 0.67 -13.14 -11.95
CA GLY A 9 0.16 -13.19 -10.57
C GLY A 9 1.05 -12.46 -9.57
N GLN A 10 0.91 -12.80 -8.29
CA GLN A 10 1.64 -12.20 -7.16
C GLN A 10 3.12 -12.57 -7.09
N GLY A 11 3.58 -13.49 -7.94
CA GLY A 11 4.94 -14.03 -7.89
C GLY A 11 5.12 -15.04 -6.74
N VAL A 12 6.37 -15.24 -6.35
CA VAL A 12 6.76 -16.13 -5.23
C VAL A 12 7.82 -15.43 -4.40
N ALA A 13 7.60 -15.41 -3.09
CA ALA A 13 8.61 -15.06 -2.10
C ALA A 13 8.86 -16.28 -1.21
N VAL A 14 10.13 -16.51 -0.85
CA VAL A 14 10.53 -17.60 0.04
C VAL A 14 11.34 -17.00 1.17
N ASP A 15 11.01 -17.38 2.40
CA ASP A 15 11.67 -16.90 3.61
C ASP A 15 11.75 -18.03 4.64
N ASN A 16 12.67 -17.93 5.60
CA ASN A 16 12.84 -18.85 6.73
C ASN A 16 12.92 -20.33 6.35
N ILE A 17 13.67 -20.66 5.28
CA ILE A 17 13.92 -22.06 4.90
C ILE A 17 14.78 -22.75 5.97
N ILE A 18 14.33 -23.90 6.43
CA ILE A 18 15.08 -24.78 7.34
C ILE A 18 15.33 -26.11 6.65
N VAL A 19 16.59 -26.53 6.55
CA VAL A 19 16.99 -27.86 6.09
C VAL A 19 17.44 -28.65 7.33
N THR A 20 16.73 -29.71 7.69
CA THR A 20 17.07 -30.52 8.86
C THR A 20 18.16 -31.54 8.53
N GLY A 21 19.07 -31.79 9.49
CA GLY A 21 20.15 -32.78 9.34
C GLY A 21 21.47 -32.26 8.78
N TYR A 22 21.56 -30.95 8.46
CA TYR A 22 22.78 -30.24 8.09
C TYR A 22 22.76 -28.84 8.71
N GLU A 23 23.92 -28.33 9.17
CA GLU A 23 24.07 -26.90 9.46
C GLU A 23 24.14 -26.15 8.14
N VAL A 24 22.99 -25.63 7.69
CA VAL A 24 22.94 -24.74 6.53
C VAL A 24 22.86 -23.31 7.04
N ALA A 25 23.74 -22.44 6.52
CA ALA A 25 23.71 -21.01 6.83
C ALA A 25 22.31 -20.42 6.56
N SER A 26 21.82 -19.62 7.50
CA SER A 26 20.53 -18.96 7.37
C SER A 26 20.62 -17.86 6.32
N PHE A 27 19.49 -17.50 5.70
CA PHE A 27 19.39 -16.34 4.80
C PHE A 27 19.79 -15.03 5.50
N THR A 28 19.68 -14.99 6.83
CA THR A 28 20.09 -13.88 7.68
C THR A 28 21.61 -13.70 7.77
N ASP A 29 22.39 -14.69 7.34
CA ASP A 29 23.85 -14.70 7.51
C ASP A 29 24.60 -14.01 6.35
N GLY A 30 23.85 -13.51 5.36
CA GLY A 30 24.36 -12.67 4.27
C GLY A 30 24.17 -13.28 2.87
N PRO A 31 24.29 -12.46 1.82
CA PRO A 31 24.04 -12.85 0.42
C PRO A 31 25.05 -13.86 -0.12
N GLU A 32 26.16 -14.09 0.57
CA GLU A 32 27.28 -14.90 0.07
C GLU A 32 26.96 -16.40 0.00
N ASN A 33 25.93 -16.86 0.71
CA ASN A 33 25.55 -18.28 0.75
C ASN A 33 24.41 -18.65 -0.21
N TRP A 34 23.88 -17.69 -0.97
CA TRP A 34 22.73 -17.88 -1.86
C TRP A 34 23.02 -17.42 -3.29
N HIS A 35 22.89 -18.36 -4.23
CA HIS A 35 22.95 -18.05 -5.66
C HIS A 35 21.55 -17.67 -6.16
N THR A 36 21.25 -16.36 -6.14
CA THR A 36 19.94 -15.82 -6.52
C THR A 36 19.89 -15.40 -7.98
N GLU A 37 20.00 -16.34 -8.92
CA GLU A 37 19.84 -16.03 -10.35
C GLU A 37 18.36 -15.75 -10.68
N GLY A 38 18.03 -14.47 -10.91
CA GLY A 38 16.67 -14.02 -11.23
C GLY A 38 15.76 -13.80 -10.01
N PHE A 39 16.26 -14.04 -8.79
CA PHE A 39 15.61 -13.64 -7.54
C PHE A 39 16.24 -12.35 -7.02
N VAL A 40 15.46 -11.54 -6.33
CA VAL A 40 15.92 -10.30 -5.70
C VAL A 40 15.71 -10.41 -4.20
N LEU A 41 16.75 -10.08 -3.43
CA LEU A 41 16.63 -9.94 -1.98
C LEU A 41 15.74 -8.75 -1.66
N THR A 42 14.64 -8.99 -0.93
CA THR A 42 13.74 -7.96 -0.43
C THR A 42 13.69 -8.04 1.10
N ASN A 43 13.45 -6.90 1.74
CA ASN A 43 13.36 -6.80 3.20
C ASN A 43 11.97 -7.17 3.73
N GLY A 44 11.06 -7.66 2.88
CA GLY A 44 9.70 -8.03 3.25
C GLY A 44 8.78 -6.82 3.52
N TRP A 45 9.26 -5.59 3.37
CA TRP A 45 8.46 -4.39 3.58
C TRP A 45 7.78 -3.97 2.29
N LEU A 46 6.45 -3.97 2.30
CA LEU A 46 5.64 -3.41 1.24
C LEU A 46 5.14 -2.02 1.66
N PRO A 47 5.53 -0.93 0.97
CA PRO A 47 5.07 0.40 1.33
C PRO A 47 3.56 0.50 1.25
N GLN A 48 2.91 0.89 2.34
CA GLN A 48 1.48 1.14 2.34
C GLN A 48 1.15 2.29 1.39
N LYS A 49 0.14 2.13 0.52
CA LYS A 49 -0.38 3.15 -0.41
C LYS A 49 -1.81 3.54 -0.03
N TRP A 50 -2.18 4.81 -0.26
CA TRP A 50 -3.51 5.33 0.08
C TRP A 50 -4.13 6.10 -1.08
N SER A 51 -5.45 6.01 -1.19
CA SER A 51 -6.29 6.96 -1.92
C SER A 51 -7.09 7.77 -0.90
N VAL A 52 -7.07 9.09 -1.03
CA VAL A 52 -7.82 9.99 -0.14
C VAL A 52 -8.81 10.79 -0.98
N LEU A 53 -10.08 10.75 -0.59
CA LEU A 53 -11.17 11.44 -1.24
C LEU A 53 -11.93 12.29 -0.22
N LEU A 54 -12.31 13.50 -0.61
CA LEU A 54 -13.26 14.32 0.13
C LEU A 54 -14.61 14.27 -0.60
N LEU A 55 -15.64 13.81 0.12
CA LEU A 55 -17.01 13.74 -0.37
C LEU A 55 -17.78 14.85 0.30
N GLU A 56 -18.24 15.81 -0.50
CA GLU A 56 -19.04 16.94 -0.03
C GLU A 56 -20.51 16.70 -0.37
N GLU A 57 -21.41 17.19 0.49
CA GLU A 57 -22.84 17.10 0.21
C GLU A 57 -23.20 17.76 -1.12
N LYS A 58 -24.31 17.28 -1.67
CA LYS A 58 -24.86 17.70 -2.96
C LYS A 58 -24.92 19.23 -3.05
N VAL A 59 -24.27 19.78 -4.07
CA VAL A 59 -24.43 21.19 -4.44
C VAL A 59 -25.79 21.35 -5.13
N GLU A 60 -26.52 22.42 -4.82
CA GLU A 60 -27.81 22.72 -5.43
C GLU A 60 -27.66 22.80 -6.96
N GLY A 61 -28.42 21.96 -7.68
CA GLY A 61 -28.35 21.85 -9.15
C GLY A 61 -27.54 20.67 -9.70
N GLU A 62 -26.77 19.96 -8.87
CA GLU A 62 -26.04 18.75 -9.29
C GLU A 62 -26.85 17.47 -9.00
N SER A 63 -26.51 16.34 -9.63
CA SER A 63 -27.24 15.08 -9.47
C SER A 63 -26.69 14.17 -8.36
N GLY A 64 -25.58 14.53 -7.72
CA GLY A 64 -24.91 13.70 -6.72
C GLY A 64 -23.95 14.47 -5.80
N PRO A 65 -23.26 13.78 -4.88
CA PRO A 65 -22.23 14.38 -4.05
C PRO A 65 -21.02 14.77 -4.90
N ARG A 66 -20.34 15.85 -4.51
CA ARG A 66 -19.08 16.25 -5.12
C ARG A 66 -17.96 15.41 -4.53
N ILE A 67 -17.20 14.74 -5.38
CA ILE A 67 -16.06 13.91 -4.97
C ILE A 67 -14.76 14.57 -5.44
N THR A 68 -13.91 14.95 -4.49
CA THR A 68 -12.62 15.57 -4.76
C THR A 68 -11.49 14.62 -4.35
N ALA A 69 -10.63 14.24 -5.29
CA ALA A 69 -9.43 13.49 -4.98
C ALA A 69 -8.39 14.40 -4.30
N LEU A 70 -7.86 13.94 -3.16
CA LEU A 70 -6.87 14.65 -2.39
C LEU A 70 -5.50 14.00 -2.60
N PRO A 71 -4.62 14.59 -3.44
CA PRO A 71 -3.36 13.96 -3.80
C PRO A 71 -2.40 13.87 -2.61
N LEU A 72 -1.70 12.74 -2.54
CA LEU A 72 -0.61 12.51 -1.60
C LEU A 72 0.74 12.72 -2.30
N ASN A 73 1.76 13.07 -1.52
CA ASN A 73 3.13 13.22 -2.01
C ASN A 73 3.86 11.87 -2.13
N ALA A 74 5.13 11.91 -2.56
CA ALA A 74 5.97 10.72 -2.73
C ALA A 74 6.21 9.92 -1.42
N LEU A 75 5.98 10.53 -0.26
CA LEU A 75 6.06 9.86 1.05
C LEU A 75 4.69 9.36 1.53
N ASN A 76 3.69 9.37 0.65
CA ASN A 76 2.32 8.96 0.92
C ASN A 76 1.63 9.77 2.04
N ARG A 77 1.90 11.09 2.06
CA ARG A 77 1.35 12.06 3.02
C ARG A 77 0.64 13.19 2.30
N GLY A 78 -0.30 13.84 2.96
CA GLY A 78 -0.98 15.01 2.43
C GLY A 78 -1.43 15.96 3.52
N GLN A 79 -1.61 17.22 3.12
CA GLN A 79 -2.17 18.28 3.95
C GLN A 79 -3.00 19.15 3.02
N TRP A 80 -4.25 19.40 3.42
CA TRP A 80 -5.21 20.10 2.59
C TRP A 80 -5.99 21.08 3.46
N GLN A 81 -6.44 22.17 2.85
CA GLN A 81 -7.44 23.05 3.43
C GLN A 81 -8.75 22.74 2.71
N ALA A 82 -9.82 22.51 3.49
CA ALA A 82 -11.13 22.20 2.96
C ALA A 82 -12.15 23.18 3.52
N ASN A 83 -12.90 23.83 2.63
CA ASN A 83 -13.97 24.75 3.03
C ASN A 83 -15.26 23.95 3.16
N ILE A 84 -15.51 23.42 4.35
CA ILE A 84 -16.68 22.58 4.59
C ILE A 84 -17.90 23.47 4.83
N GLY A 85 -18.89 23.37 3.94
CA GLY A 85 -20.18 24.05 4.09
C GLY A 85 -20.99 23.50 5.27
N LYS A 86 -22.16 24.11 5.54
CA LYS A 86 -23.05 23.70 6.64
C LYS A 86 -23.54 22.25 6.54
N GLY A 87 -23.54 21.67 5.34
CA GLY A 87 -23.88 20.28 5.07
C GLY A 87 -22.83 19.26 5.52
N GLY A 88 -21.63 19.71 5.89
CA GLY A 88 -20.54 18.81 6.27
C GLY A 88 -19.89 18.12 5.07
N ALA A 89 -18.97 17.21 5.38
CA ALA A 89 -18.26 16.40 4.41
C ALA A 89 -17.77 15.08 5.03
N VAL A 90 -17.47 14.11 4.19
CA VAL A 90 -16.87 12.82 4.57
C VAL A 90 -15.47 12.73 3.96
N LEU A 91 -14.47 12.52 4.82
CA LEU A 91 -13.12 12.16 4.37
C LEU A 91 -13.02 10.64 4.27
N MET A 92 -12.78 10.13 3.06
CA MET A 92 -12.61 8.72 2.79
C MET A 92 -11.12 8.42 2.57
N ILE A 93 -10.56 7.51 3.37
CA ILE A 93 -9.17 7.07 3.30
C ILE A 93 -9.18 5.57 3.01
N MET A 94 -8.65 5.17 1.86
CA MET A 94 -8.70 3.78 1.39
C MET A 94 -7.29 3.22 1.19
N PRO A 95 -6.97 2.05 1.76
CA PRO A 95 -5.71 1.39 1.47
C PRO A 95 -5.70 0.89 0.02
N GLN A 96 -4.55 1.02 -0.66
CA GLN A 96 -4.38 0.66 -2.07
C GLN A 96 -3.18 -0.27 -2.31
N THR A 97 -2.51 -0.69 -1.25
CA THR A 97 -1.37 -1.61 -1.34
C THR A 97 -1.84 -2.96 -1.86
N PRO A 98 -1.36 -3.40 -3.03
CA PRO A 98 -1.75 -4.71 -3.56
C PRO A 98 -1.26 -5.82 -2.63
N PHE A 99 -2.09 -6.85 -2.46
CA PHE A 99 -1.73 -8.11 -1.78
C PHE A 99 -1.37 -7.99 -0.29
N ALA A 100 -1.49 -6.80 0.31
CA ALA A 100 -1.42 -6.63 1.76
C ALA A 100 -2.67 -7.24 2.40
N GLN A 101 -2.48 -8.18 3.31
CA GLN A 101 -3.55 -8.79 4.12
C GLN A 101 -3.61 -8.22 5.54
N GLU A 102 -2.62 -7.41 5.90
CA GLU A 102 -2.52 -6.77 7.20
C GLU A 102 -3.44 -5.55 7.30
N GLU A 103 -3.85 -5.22 8.52
CA GLU A 103 -4.62 -4.00 8.78
C GLU A 103 -3.80 -2.76 8.38
N ALA A 104 -4.41 -1.88 7.60
CA ALA A 104 -3.76 -0.66 7.16
C ALA A 104 -3.99 0.48 8.18
N THR A 105 -2.93 0.92 8.85
CA THR A 105 -2.98 2.02 9.83
C THR A 105 -2.67 3.38 9.18
N TYR A 106 -3.44 4.41 9.54
CA TYR A 106 -3.18 5.80 9.12
C TYR A 106 -3.21 6.75 10.32
N TRP A 107 -2.60 7.93 10.15
CA TRP A 107 -2.71 9.03 11.10
C TRP A 107 -3.46 10.19 10.46
N LEU A 108 -4.39 10.76 11.20
CA LEU A 108 -5.18 11.91 10.78
C LEU A 108 -5.13 12.96 11.90
N ASN A 109 -4.84 14.20 11.50
CA ASN A 109 -4.98 15.35 12.37
C ASN A 109 -5.91 16.37 11.69
N VAL A 110 -6.92 16.84 12.42
CA VAL A 110 -7.90 17.81 11.93
C VAL A 110 -7.88 19.02 12.84
N THR A 111 -7.70 20.20 12.25
CA THR A 111 -7.69 21.49 12.95
C THR A 111 -8.79 22.39 12.38
N PRO A 112 -9.60 23.07 13.22
CA PRO A 112 -10.58 24.06 12.78
C PRO A 112 -9.97 25.26 12.06
#